data_AF-A0A2H0AE29-F1
#
_entry.id   AF-A0A2H0AE29-F1
#
_cell.length_a   1.000
_cell.length_b   1.000
_cell.length_c   1.000
_cell.angle_alpha   90.00
_cell.angle_beta   90.00
_cell.angle_gamma   90.00
#
_symmetry.space_group_name_H-M   'P 1'
#
loop_
_entity.id
_entity.type
_entity.pdbx_description
1 polymer ?
#
loop_
_entity_poly.entity_id
_entity_poly.type
_entity_poly.pdbx_seq_one_letter_code
_entity_poly.pdbx_strand_id
1 'polypeptide(L)' 'MYTQSKLPKASVINVSQIITIDKSFLSEKVHTLAHEIIAQVDDGLKLVLKL' A
#
# COMPACT_ATOMS: atom_id res chain seq x y z
N MET A 1 6.81 -17.25 -11.50
CA MET A 1 7.10 -15.83 -11.22
C MET A 1 6.15 -15.39 -10.12
N TYR A 2 6.63 -15.26 -8.88
CA TYR A 2 5.77 -14.89 -7.76
C TYR A 2 5.53 -13.38 -7.79
N THR A 3 4.31 -12.97 -8.13
CA THR A 3 3.92 -11.56 -8.05
C THR A 3 3.71 -11.19 -6.57
N GLN A 4 4.39 -10.16 -6.10
CA GLN A 4 4.29 -9.66 -4.71
C GLN A 4 2.92 -9.05 -4.36
N SER A 5 2.10 -8.80 -5.39
CA SER A 5 0.69 -8.43 -5.29
C SER A 5 -0.14 -9.27 -6.26
N LYS A 6 -1.47 -9.36 -6.04
CA LYS A 6 -2.41 -9.94 -7.00
C LYS A 6 -2.91 -8.93 -8.05
N LEU A 7 -2.20 -7.82 -8.23
CA LEU A 7 -2.53 -6.84 -9.26
C LEU A 7 -2.09 -7.35 -10.65
N PRO A 8 -2.81 -6.98 -11.72
CA PRO A 8 -2.52 -7.46 -13.08
C PRO A 8 -1.21 -6.90 -13.66
N LYS A 9 -0.60 -5.91 -12.99
CA LYS A 9 0.63 -5.25 -13.39
C LYS A 9 1.47 -4.86 -12.18
N ALA A 10 2.78 -4.74 -12.40
CA ALA A 10 3.68 -4.09 -11.45
C ALA A 10 3.14 -2.69 -11.12
N SER A 11 3.15 -2.35 -9.83
CA SER A 11 2.47 -1.18 -9.28
C SER A 11 3.33 -0.54 -8.19
N VAL A 12 3.04 0.72 -7.85
CA VAL A 12 3.76 1.51 -6.86
C VAL A 12 2.79 1.98 -5.78
N ILE A 13 3.16 1.83 -4.51
CA ILE A 13 2.45 2.48 -3.41
C ILE A 13 2.97 3.90 -3.30
N ASN A 14 2.12 4.88 -3.54
CA ASN A 14 2.51 6.28 -3.54
C ASN A 14 2.31 6.91 -2.16
N VAL A 15 3.34 6.86 -1.31
CA VAL A 15 3.29 7.40 0.06
C VAL A 15 3.11 8.92 0.13
N SER A 16 3.33 9.64 -0.98
CA SER A 16 3.05 11.09 -1.05
C SER A 16 1.58 11.43 -1.36
N GLN A 17 0.75 10.43 -1.69
CA GLN A 17 -0.66 10.58 -2.03
C GLN A 17 -1.54 9.82 -1.05
N ILE A 18 -1.69 10.40 0.15
CA ILE A 18 -2.49 9.81 1.23
C ILE A 18 -3.91 10.40 1.16
N ILE A 19 -4.92 9.53 1.17
CA ILE A 19 -6.33 9.91 1.24
C ILE A 19 -7.02 9.20 2.41
N THR A 20 -7.97 9.90 3.03
CA THR A 20 -8.89 9.31 4.01
C THR A 20 -10.19 8.97 3.29
N ILE A 21 -10.66 7.74 3.41
CA ILE A 21 -11.90 7.27 2.79
C ILE A 21 -12.85 6.67 3.84
N ASP A 22 -14.14 6.77 3.60
CA ASP A 22 -15.14 6.02 4.36
C ASP A 22 -15.02 4.52 4.07
N LYS A 23 -15.20 3.67 5.10
CA LYS A 23 -15.06 2.21 4.96
C LYS A 23 -16.09 1.61 4.01
N SER A 24 -17.26 2.23 3.84
CA SER A 24 -18.29 1.77 2.91
C SER A 24 -17.87 1.82 1.44
N PHE A 25 -16.83 2.61 1.10
CA PHE A 25 -16.28 2.63 -0.26
C PHE A 25 -15.38 1.42 -0.58
N LEU A 26 -14.98 0.62 0.42
CA LEU A 26 -14.19 -0.59 0.20
C LEU A 26 -15.12 -1.74 -0.22
N SER A 27 -15.09 -2.11 -1.51
CA SER A 27 -15.96 -3.15 -2.09
C SER A 27 -15.38 -4.56 -2.01
N GLU A 28 -14.12 -4.74 -2.42
CA GLU A 28 -13.46 -6.04 -2.52
C GLU A 28 -12.03 -6.00 -1.97
N LYS A 29 -11.62 -7.06 -1.28
CA LYS A 29 -10.23 -7.27 -0.87
C LYS A 29 -9.44 -8.02 -1.95
N VAL A 30 -8.49 -7.34 -2.58
CA VAL A 30 -7.61 -7.95 -3.61
C VAL A 30 -6.56 -8.87 -3.00
N HIS A 31 -5.78 -8.39 -2.03
CA HIS A 31 -4.69 -9.15 -1.41
C HIS A 31 -4.27 -8.58 -0.06
N THR A 32 -3.54 -9.37 0.72
CA THR A 32 -2.74 -8.89 1.86
C THR A 32 -1.27 -8.86 1.40
N LEU A 33 -0.57 -7.73 1.56
CA LEU A 33 0.85 -7.64 1.22
C LEU A 33 1.72 -8.27 2.31
N ALA A 34 2.91 -8.74 1.91
CA ALA A 34 3.89 -9.30 2.83
C ALA A 34 4.42 -8.24 3.82
N HIS A 35 4.84 -8.68 5.00
CA HIS A 35 5.26 -7.78 6.08
C HIS A 35 6.43 -6.89 5.67
N GLU A 36 7.38 -7.41 4.89
CA GLU A 36 8.56 -6.68 4.43
C GLU A 36 8.21 -5.51 3.49
N ILE A 37 7.09 -5.62 2.76
CA ILE A 37 6.60 -4.54 1.89
C ILE A 37 5.94 -3.47 2.76
N ILE A 38 5.14 -3.86 3.74
CA ILE A 38 4.47 -2.93 4.66
C ILE A 38 5.49 -2.16 5.51
N ALA A 39 6.59 -2.78 5.93
CA ALA A 39 7.68 -2.11 6.64
C ALA A 39 8.31 -0.98 5.81
N GLN A 40 8.55 -1.20 4.51
CA GLN A 40 9.05 -0.16 3.61
C GLN A 40 8.06 1.00 3.42
N VAL A 41 6.75 0.70 3.40
CA VAL A 41 5.71 1.73 3.34
C VAL A 41 5.73 2.57 4.61
N ASP A 42 5.88 1.95 5.78
CA ASP A 42 5.97 2.66 7.08
C ASP A 42 7.18 3.61 7.12
N ASP A 43 8.35 3.16 6.66
CA ASP A 43 9.53 4.02 6.56
C ASP A 43 9.31 5.20 5.60
N GLY A 44 8.68 4.96 4.45
CA GLY A 44 8.30 5.99 3.50
C GLY A 44 7.31 7.01 4.09
N LEU A 45 6.33 6.54 4.86
CA LEU A 45 5.36 7.39 5.56
C LEU A 45 6.05 8.27 6.61
N LYS A 46 6.93 7.71 7.44
CA LYS A 46 7.73 8.49 8.42
C LYS A 46 8.54 9.59 7.74
N LEU A 47 9.18 9.27 6.62
CA LEU A 47 9.94 10.22 5.84
C LEU A 47 9.08 11.40 5.35
N VAL A 48 7.95 11.12 4.68
CA VAL A 48 7.12 12.19 4.09
C VAL A 48 6.32 12.98 5.14
N LEU A 49 6.03 12.37 6.28
CA LEU A 49 5.31 13.01 7.39
C LEU A 49 6.25 13.65 8.43
N LYS A 50 7.57 13.45 8.32
CA LYS A 50 8.60 13.92 9.28
C LYS A 50 8.34 13.40 10.71
N LEU A 51 8.10 12.10 10.83
CA LEU A 51 7.82 11.40 12.09
C LEU A 51 9.02 10.61 12.59
#